data_AF-A0A372QH98-F1
#
_entry.id   AF-A0A372QH98-F1
#
_cell.length_a   1.000
_cell.length_b   1.000
_cell.length_c   1.000
_cell.angle_alpha   90.00
_cell.angle_beta   90.00
_cell.angle_gamma   90.00
#
_symmetry.space_group_name_H-M   'P 1'
#
loop_
_entity.id
_entity.type
_entity.pdbx_description
1 polymer ?
#
loop_
_entity_poly.entity_id
_entity_poly.type
_entity_poly.pdbx_seq_one_letter_code
_entity_poly.pdbx_strand_id
1 'polypeptide(L)'
;MTYVYKFGRTSFLTKGVAIDKMLTFCTKKFGRVSKVSALLISSIDGKPFGELGDSGSAVFDDDGQLWGIYYGFDQPFHFIIPIHLILDDVQTRFKVNFTLI
;
A
#
# COMPACT_ATOMS: atom_id res chain seq x y z
N MET A 1 2.13 15.18 -1.10
CA MET A 1 1.13 14.41 -1.88
C MET A 1 1.83 13.99 -3.15
N THR A 2 1.75 12.71 -3.51
CA THR A 2 2.51 12.14 -4.64
C THR A 2 1.57 11.30 -5.50
N TYR A 3 1.66 11.41 -6.81
CA TYR A 3 0.93 10.54 -7.72
C TYR A 3 1.52 9.14 -7.68
N VAL A 4 0.65 8.14 -7.58
CA VAL A 4 1.04 6.74 -7.52
C VAL A 4 0.17 5.91 -8.45
N TYR A 5 0.71 4.81 -8.95
CA TYR A 5 -0.01 3.85 -9.76
C TYR A 5 0.25 2.41 -9.30
N LYS A 6 -0.66 1.51 -9.67
CA LYS A 6 -0.49 0.07 -9.46
C LYS A 6 -1.06 -0.73 -10.61
N PHE A 7 -0.59 -1.97 -10.76
CA PHE A 7 -1.21 -2.98 -11.60
C PHE A 7 -1.91 -4.01 -10.71
N GLY A 8 -3.24 -3.93 -10.65
CA GLY A 8 -4.10 -4.88 -9.94
C GLY A 8 -4.57 -6.04 -10.82
N ARG A 9 -4.88 -7.18 -10.20
CA ARG A 9 -5.48 -8.32 -10.90
C ARG A 9 -6.85 -7.99 -11.46
N THR A 10 -7.65 -7.24 -10.70
CA THR A 10 -9.06 -6.95 -11.01
C THR A 10 -9.20 -5.58 -11.67
N SER A 11 -8.53 -4.55 -11.13
CA SER A 11 -8.65 -3.19 -11.65
C SER A 11 -7.68 -2.87 -12.79
N PHE A 12 -6.76 -3.78 -13.14
CA PHE A 12 -5.63 -3.50 -14.04
C PHE A 12 -4.84 -2.26 -13.58
N LEU A 13 -4.41 -1.40 -14.51
CA LEU A 13 -3.68 -0.18 -14.22
C LEU A 13 -4.61 0.89 -13.62
N THR A 14 -4.34 1.31 -12.39
CA THR A 14 -5.05 2.41 -11.72
C THR A 14 -4.07 3.44 -11.17
N LYS A 15 -4.54 4.69 -11.06
CA LYS A 15 -3.79 5.83 -10.53
C LYS A 15 -4.49 6.43 -9.32
N GLY A 16 -3.71 6.97 -8.40
CA GLY A 16 -4.13 7.54 -7.12
C GLY A 16 -3.20 8.65 -6.66
N VAL A 17 -3.58 9.34 -5.59
CA VAL A 17 -2.70 10.28 -4.89
C VAL A 17 -2.40 9.73 -3.50
N ALA A 18 -1.14 9.42 -3.24
CA ALA A 18 -0.67 9.09 -1.90
C ALA A 18 -0.65 10.36 -1.05
N ILE A 19 -1.40 10.32 0.04
CA ILE A 19 -1.38 11.36 1.07
C ILE A 19 -0.26 10.97 2.03
N ASP A 20 0.74 11.85 2.13
CA ASP A 20 1.91 11.67 2.98
C ASP A 20 1.54 11.88 4.46
N LYS A 21 0.71 10.98 4.95
CA LYS A 21 0.23 10.93 6.32
C LYS A 21 0.06 9.47 6.70
N MET A 22 0.91 9.00 7.61
CA MET A 22 0.76 7.69 8.22
C MET A 22 -0.53 7.66 9.04
N LEU A 23 -1.43 6.75 8.69
CA LEU A 23 -2.63 6.46 9.46
C LEU A 23 -2.46 5.13 10.17
N THR A 24 -2.99 5.05 11.38
CA THR A 24 -2.98 3.82 12.15
C THR A 24 -4.39 3.40 12.48
N PHE A 25 -4.75 2.17 12.12
CA PHE A 25 -6.09 1.63 12.33
C PHE A 25 -6.03 0.17 12.78
N CYS A 26 -7.10 -0.30 13.41
CA CYS A 26 -7.25 -1.69 13.81
C CYS A 26 -8.04 -2.44 12.74
N THR A 27 -7.55 -3.61 12.34
CA THR A 27 -8.26 -4.51 11.42
C THR A 27 -8.36 -5.89 12.04
N LYS A 28 -9.48 -6.57 11.81
CA LYS A 28 -9.67 -7.97 12.19
C LYS A 28 -9.51 -8.84 10.94
N LYS A 29 -8.27 -9.22 10.61
CA LYS A 29 -7.99 -10.20 9.55
C LYS A 29 -7.65 -11.54 10.18
N PHE A 30 -8.17 -12.63 9.60
CA PHE A 30 -7.97 -14.01 10.07
C PHE A 30 -8.30 -14.23 11.56
N GLY A 31 -9.34 -13.55 12.07
CA GLY A 31 -9.79 -13.69 13.45
C GLY A 31 -8.94 -12.96 14.50
N ARG A 32 -7.81 -12.33 14.12
CA ARG A 32 -6.95 -11.56 15.03
C ARG A 32 -7.07 -10.06 14.77
N VAL A 33 -7.23 -9.28 15.84
CA VAL A 33 -7.16 -7.82 15.77
C VAL A 33 -5.69 -7.43 15.67
N SER A 34 -5.33 -6.73 14.58
CA SER A 34 -3.99 -6.23 14.33
C SER A 34 -4.03 -4.72 14.12
N LYS A 35 -3.05 -4.02 14.71
CA LYS A 35 -2.82 -2.60 14.47
C LYS A 35 -1.97 -2.46 13.20
N VAL A 36 -2.43 -1.68 12.23
CA VAL A 36 -1.78 -1.47 10.94
C VAL A 36 -1.46 0.00 10.78
N SER A 37 -0.22 0.32 10.40
CA SER A 37 0.19 1.66 9.99
C SER A 37 0.37 1.67 8.48
N ALA A 38 -0.32 2.59 7.79
CA ALA A 38 -0.34 2.65 6.34
C ALA A 38 -0.55 4.10 5.83
N LEU A 39 -0.16 4.36 4.60
CA LEU A 39 -0.44 5.63 3.92
C LEU A 39 -1.80 5.57 3.23
N LEU A 40 -2.59 6.63 3.34
CA LEU A 40 -3.88 6.75 2.67
C LEU A 40 -3.70 7.15 1.20
N ILE A 41 -4.50 6.55 0.32
CA ILE A 41 -4.58 6.92 -1.09
C ILE A 41 -5.94 7.53 -1.37
N SER A 42 -5.93 8.68 -2.04
CA SER A 42 -7.12 9.22 -2.69
C SER A 42 -7.26 8.67 -4.10
N SER A 43 -8.45 8.19 -4.41
CA SER A 43 -8.91 7.95 -5.79
C SER A 43 -8.88 9.26 -6.60
N ILE A 44 -8.67 9.16 -7.92
CA ILE A 44 -8.67 10.29 -8.85
C ILE A 44 -9.78 10.07 -9.88
N ASP A 45 -10.34 11.16 -10.42
CA ASP A 45 -11.32 11.13 -11.51
C ASP A 45 -12.57 10.28 -11.23
N GLY A 46 -12.95 10.16 -9.95
CA GLY A 46 -14.08 9.34 -9.52
C GLY A 46 -13.88 7.83 -9.71
N LYS A 47 -12.68 7.37 -10.07
CA LYS A 47 -12.35 5.96 -10.27
C LYS A 47 -11.68 5.39 -9.02
N PRO A 48 -12.15 4.26 -8.47
CA PRO A 48 -11.53 3.67 -7.29
C PRO A 48 -10.08 3.30 -7.59
N PHE A 49 -9.20 3.52 -6.61
CA PHE A 49 -7.79 3.15 -6.76
C PHE A 49 -7.60 1.65 -6.87
N GLY A 50 -8.47 0.83 -6.26
CA GLY A 50 -8.38 -0.61 -6.38
C GLY A 50 -9.67 -1.34 -6.02
N GLU A 51 -9.73 -2.59 -6.47
CA GLU A 51 -10.88 -3.48 -6.33
C GLU A 51 -10.53 -4.72 -5.48
N LEU A 52 -11.57 -5.47 -5.11
CA LEU A 52 -11.37 -6.78 -4.45
C LEU A 52 -10.54 -7.69 -5.37
N GLY A 53 -9.45 -8.22 -4.82
CA GLY A 53 -8.46 -9.02 -5.56
C GLY A 53 -7.19 -8.27 -5.93
N ASP A 54 -7.13 -6.95 -5.78
CA ASP A 54 -5.90 -6.19 -6.03
C ASP A 54 -4.96 -6.13 -4.82
N SER A 55 -5.44 -6.43 -3.61
CA SER A 55 -4.61 -6.39 -2.40
C SER A 55 -3.34 -7.22 -2.58
N GLY A 56 -2.19 -6.65 -2.26
CA GLY A 56 -0.87 -7.26 -2.51
C GLY A 56 -0.16 -6.72 -3.76
N SER A 57 -0.83 -5.92 -4.60
CA SER A 57 -0.19 -5.30 -5.77
C SER A 57 0.90 -4.32 -5.37
N ALA A 58 1.99 -4.27 -6.14
CA ALA A 58 3.03 -3.25 -5.99
C ALA A 58 2.50 -1.87 -6.42
N VAL A 59 2.86 -0.84 -5.64
CA VAL A 59 2.48 0.56 -5.89
C VAL A 59 3.74 1.36 -6.15
N PHE A 60 3.76 2.10 -7.25
CA PHE A 60 4.89 2.89 -7.73
C PHE A 60 4.51 4.37 -7.83
N ASP A 61 5.47 5.28 -7.73
CA ASP A 61 5.28 6.67 -8.19
C ASP A 61 5.54 6.81 -9.69
N ASP A 62 5.31 8.01 -10.22
CA ASP A 62 5.51 8.32 -11.65
C ASP A 62 6.97 8.18 -12.12
N ASP A 63 7.95 8.16 -11.20
CA ASP A 63 9.36 7.90 -11.50
C ASP A 63 9.69 6.39 -11.51
N GLY A 64 8.70 5.54 -11.21
CA GLY A 64 8.84 4.08 -11.17
C GLY A 64 9.45 3.56 -9.86
N GLN A 65 9.56 4.38 -8.82
CA GLN A 65 10.07 3.96 -7.52
C GLN A 65 8.98 3.21 -6.75
N LEU A 66 9.35 2.10 -6.10
CA LEU A 66 8.42 1.30 -5.31
C LEU A 66 8.07 2.02 -4.01
N TRP A 67 6.83 2.45 -3.87
CA TRP A 67 6.32 3.06 -2.64
C TRP A 67 5.91 2.04 -1.60
N GLY A 68 5.39 0.90 -2.03
CA GLY A 68 4.95 -0.15 -1.13
C GLY A 68 3.96 -1.11 -1.74
N ILE A 69 3.19 -1.76 -0.88
CA ILE A 69 2.22 -2.78 -1.25
C ILE A 69 0.81 -2.26 -1.00
N TYR A 70 -0.05 -2.36 -2.02
CA TYR A 70 -1.44 -1.99 -1.91
C TYR A 70 -2.15 -2.89 -0.91
N TYR A 71 -2.72 -2.27 0.12
CA TYR A 71 -3.53 -2.92 1.11
C TYR A 71 -5.00 -2.62 0.83
N GLY A 72 -5.65 -3.58 0.17
CA GLY A 72 -7.08 -3.54 -0.03
C GLY A 72 -7.79 -3.61 1.32
N PHE A 73 -8.54 -2.56 1.62
CA PHE A 73 -9.44 -2.46 2.75
C PHE A 73 -10.89 -2.38 2.27
N ASP A 74 -11.81 -2.20 3.21
CA ASP A 74 -13.21 -1.95 2.89
C ASP A 74 -13.35 -0.62 2.12
N GLN A 75 -14.09 -0.65 1.02
CA GLN A 75 -14.34 0.56 0.22
C GLN A 75 -15.03 1.62 1.11
N PRO A 76 -14.71 2.92 0.94
CA PRO A 76 -13.94 3.54 -0.15
C PRO A 76 -12.46 3.80 0.18
N PHE A 77 -11.89 3.18 1.23
CA PHE A 77 -10.54 3.52 1.69
C PHE A 77 -9.46 2.63 1.08
N HIS A 78 -8.41 3.27 0.57
CA HIS A 78 -7.29 2.62 -0.10
C HIS A 78 -5.98 2.95 0.62
N PHE A 79 -5.14 1.95 0.85
CA PHE A 79 -3.92 2.12 1.64
C PHE A 79 -2.68 1.53 0.97
N ILE A 80 -1.52 2.08 1.29
CA ILE A 80 -0.20 1.52 0.96
C ILE A 80 0.47 1.14 2.28
N ILE A 81 0.94 -0.11 2.39
CA ILE A 81 1.96 -0.46 3.38
C ILE A 81 3.30 -0.02 2.80
N PRO A 82 3.97 1.00 3.36
CA PRO A 82 5.21 1.52 2.81
C PRO A 82 6.29 0.46 2.75
N ILE A 83 7.09 0.46 1.68
CA ILE A 83 8.12 -0.56 1.47
C ILE A 83 9.16 -0.55 2.59
N HIS A 84 9.53 0.63 3.11
CA HIS A 84 10.52 0.75 4.18
C HIS A 84 10.08 0.01 5.46
N LEU A 85 8.78 0.08 5.83
CA LEU A 85 8.27 -0.64 7.00
C LEU A 85 8.35 -2.16 6.82
N ILE A 86 8.12 -2.64 5.59
CA ILE A 86 8.23 -4.08 5.27
C ILE A 86 9.69 -4.52 5.36
N LEU A 87 10.61 -3.72 4.80
CA LEU A 87 12.03 -4.01 4.83
C LEU A 87 12.57 -4.03 6.27
N ASP A 88 12.22 -3.03 7.09
CA ASP A 88 12.62 -2.95 8.50
C ASP A 88 12.13 -4.16 9.30
N ASP A 89 10.87 -4.59 9.09
CA ASP A 89 10.31 -5.77 9.74
C ASP A 89 11.05 -7.06 9.34
N VAL A 90 11.37 -7.22 8.05
CA VAL A 90 12.12 -8.39 7.56
C VAL A 90 13.56 -8.38 8.08
N GLN A 91 14.26 -7.24 8.06
CA GLN A 91 15.60 -7.12 8.63
C GLN A 91 15.60 -7.51 10.11
N THR A 92 14.64 -7.00 10.88
CA THR A 92 14.53 -7.27 12.31
C THR A 92 14.23 -8.74 12.60
N ARG A 93 13.25 -9.34 11.91
CA ARG A 93 12.82 -10.72 12.16
C ARG A 93 13.83 -11.77 11.73
N PHE A 94 14.47 -11.54 10.59
CA PHE A 94 15.35 -12.53 9.95
C PHE A 94 16.85 -12.22 10.13
N LYS A 95 17.19 -11.08 10.75
CA LYS A 95 18.57 -10.62 10.96
C LYS A 95 19.37 -10.54 9.66
N VAL A 96 18.74 -10.02 8.62
CA VAL A 96 19.33 -9.82 7.29
C VAL A 96 19.58 -8.34 7.05
N ASN A 97 20.58 -8.01 6.23
CA ASN A 97 20.86 -6.65 5.79
C ASN A 97 20.54 -6.51 4.30
N PHE A 98 19.84 -5.43 3.93
CA PHE A 98 19.57 -5.09 2.53
C PHE A 98 20.47 -3.95 2.10
N THR A 99 21.08 -4.06 0.92
CA THR A 99 21.71 -2.93 0.24
C THR A 99 20.74 -2.48 -0.84
N LEU A 100 20.10 -1.33 -0.62
CA LEU A 100 19.26 -0.69 -1.62
C LEU A 100 20.19 0.12 -2.53
N ILE A 101 20.14 -0.19 -3.83
CA ILE A 101 20.96 0.44 -4.89
C ILE A 101 20.11 1.35 -5.76
#